data_AF-W1RTU4-F1
#
_entry.id   AF-W1RTU4-F1
#
_cell.length_a   1.000
_cell.length_b   1.000
_cell.length_c   1.000
_cell.angle_alpha   90.00
_cell.angle_beta   90.00
_cell.angle_gamma   90.00
#
_symmetry.space_group_name_H-M   'P 1'
#
loop_
_entity.id
_entity.type
_entity.pdbx_description
1 polymer ?
#
loop_
_entity_poly.entity_id
_entity_poly.type
_entity_poly.pdbx_seq_one_letter_code
_entity_poly.pdbx_strand_id
1 'polypeptide(L)' 'MTSLSDDANNTFEIFPWNPQLETGIAIIDDQHRNLVILLNKLGQQYVQGVSKQAIEQILKELSDYADYHFQTEEAIS' A
#
# COMPACT_ATOMS: atom_id res chain seq x y z
N MET A 1 -26.68 3.40 -27.83
CA MET A 1 -25.28 3.10 -28.13
C MET A 1 -24.57 2.94 -26.81
N THR A 2 -24.29 1.70 -26.45
CA THR A 2 -23.64 1.27 -25.21
C THR A 2 -22.17 1.67 -25.21
N SER A 3 -21.72 2.40 -24.18
CA SER A 3 -20.33 2.37 -23.75
C SER A 3 -20.32 1.75 -22.35
N LEU A 4 -20.27 0.43 -22.33
CA LEU A 4 -19.97 -0.39 -21.17
C LEU A 4 -18.47 -0.67 -21.23
N SER A 5 -17.65 0.20 -20.66
CA SER A 5 -16.24 -0.05 -20.43
C SER A 5 -15.68 1.11 -19.60
N ASP A 6 -15.71 0.95 -18.28
CA ASP A 6 -14.69 1.48 -17.35
C ASP A 6 -14.89 0.86 -15.94
N ASP A 7 -16.04 0.25 -15.65
CA ASP A 7 -16.35 -0.40 -14.36
C ASP A 7 -15.84 -1.85 -14.20
N ALA A 8 -14.67 -2.20 -14.74
CA ALA A 8 -14.16 -3.57 -14.65
C ALA A 8 -13.07 -3.78 -13.58
N ASN A 9 -12.45 -2.75 -13.02
CA ASN A 9 -11.29 -2.91 -12.12
C ASN A 9 -11.11 -1.80 -11.06
N ASN A 10 -12.18 -1.11 -10.64
CA ASN A 10 -12.04 -0.12 -9.57
C ASN A 10 -12.03 -0.80 -8.19
N THR A 11 -10.92 -1.42 -7.83
CA THR A 11 -10.67 -1.84 -6.45
C THR A 11 -10.65 -0.59 -5.58
N PHE A 12 -11.62 -0.44 -4.68
CA PHE A 12 -11.67 0.68 -3.74
C PHE A 12 -10.34 0.77 -2.96
N GLU A 13 -9.64 1.90 -3.10
CA GLU A 13 -8.43 2.22 -2.33
C GLU A 13 -8.84 2.99 -1.08
N ILE A 14 -8.52 2.43 0.10
CA ILE A 14 -8.82 3.08 1.39
C ILE A 14 -7.87 4.25 1.63
N PHE A 15 -6.65 4.14 1.11
CA PHE A 15 -5.58 5.11 1.23
C PHE A 15 -4.92 5.30 -0.15
N PRO A 16 -5.50 6.12 -1.03
CA PRO A 16 -4.92 6.36 -2.36
C PRO A 16 -3.57 7.09 -2.25
N TRP A 17 -2.69 6.87 -3.22
CA TRP A 17 -1.42 7.60 -3.29
C TRP A 17 -1.66 9.11 -3.37
N ASN A 18 -0.85 9.88 -2.63
CA ASN A 18 -0.85 11.32 -2.66
C ASN A 18 0.58 11.82 -2.94
N PRO A 19 0.81 12.69 -3.95
CA PRO A 19 2.13 13.28 -4.20
C PRO A 19 2.76 14.02 -3.02
N GLN A 20 1.97 14.40 -2.00
CA GLN A 20 2.50 14.96 -0.74
C GLN A 20 3.33 13.95 0.08
N LEU A 21 3.30 12.66 -0.29
CA LEU A 21 4.16 11.62 0.28
C LEU A 21 5.54 11.56 -0.40
N GLU A 22 5.77 12.34 -1.45
CA GLU A 22 7.06 12.38 -2.15
C GLU A 22 8.08 13.21 -1.34
N THR A 23 9.25 12.64 -1.15
CA THR A 23 10.42 13.23 -0.52
C THR A 23 11.39 13.84 -1.55
N GLY A 24 11.25 13.45 -2.82
CA GLY A 24 12.18 13.79 -3.89
C GLY A 24 13.37 12.85 -3.97
N ILE A 25 13.45 11.83 -3.11
CA ILE A 25 14.46 10.78 -3.15
C ILE A 25 13.81 9.53 -3.74
N ALA A 26 14.18 9.18 -4.98
CA ALA A 26 13.50 8.14 -5.76
C ALA A 26 13.32 6.80 -5.03
N ILE A 27 14.36 6.33 -4.32
CA ILE A 27 14.28 5.06 -3.57
C ILE A 27 13.30 5.14 -2.40
N ILE A 28 13.18 6.30 -1.74
CA ILE A 28 12.23 6.51 -0.65
C ILE A 28 10.81 6.64 -1.18
N ASP A 29 10.63 7.35 -2.28
CA ASP A 29 9.32 7.53 -2.93
C ASP A 29 8.76 6.17 -3.43
N ASP A 30 9.62 5.31 -3.98
CA ASP A 30 9.25 3.94 -4.35
C ASP A 30 8.87 3.10 -3.13
N GLN A 31 9.57 3.26 -2.01
CA GLN A 31 9.24 2.58 -0.76
C GLN A 31 7.91 3.06 -0.16
N HIS A 32 7.64 4.36 -0.18
CA HIS A 32 6.35 4.91 0.23
C HIS A 32 5.20 4.35 -0.61
N ARG A 33 5.37 4.22 -1.93
CA ARG A 33 4.34 3.62 -2.81
C ARG A 33 4.03 2.18 -2.41
N ASN A 34 5.06 1.40 -2.07
CA ASN A 34 4.87 0.02 -1.60
C ASN A 34 4.15 -0.05 -0.23
N LEU A 35 4.44 0.85 0.70
CA LEU A 35 3.69 0.96 1.96
C LEU A 35 2.20 1.26 1.70
N VAL A 36 1.91 2.18 0.77
CA VAL A 36 0.53 2.50 0.37
C VAL A 36 -0.19 1.29 -0.24
N ILE A 37 0.49 0.51 -1.08
CA ILE A 37 -0.06 -0.74 -1.63
C ILE A 37 -0.41 -1.74 -0.53
N LEU A 38 0.48 -1.93 0.45
CA LEU A 38 0.25 -2.83 1.59
C LEU A 38 -0.93 -2.36 2.47
N LEU A 39 -1.04 -1.05 2.72
CA LEU A 39 -2.18 -0.46 3.45
C LEU A 39 -3.51 -0.68 2.72
N ASN A 40 -3.54 -0.47 1.41
CA ASN A 40 -4.74 -0.72 0.61
C ASN A 40 -5.13 -2.20 0.60
N LYS A 41 -4.15 -3.11 0.49
CA LYS A 41 -4.36 -4.56 0.59
C LYS A 41 -4.95 -4.95 1.95
N LEU A 42 -4.41 -4.42 3.05
CA LEU A 42 -4.96 -4.63 4.39
C LEU A 42 -6.42 -4.15 4.48
N GLY A 43 -6.69 -2.93 3.99
CA GLY A 43 -8.02 -2.34 3.97
C GLY A 43 -9.04 -3.20 3.21
N GLN A 44 -8.69 -3.65 2.02
CA GLN A 44 -9.54 -4.52 1.19
C GLN A 44 -9.81 -5.86 1.87
N GLN A 45 -8.77 -6.50 2.42
CA GLN A 45 -8.90 -7.76 3.14
C GLN A 45 -9.81 -7.62 4.37
N TYR A 46 -9.68 -6.52 5.11
CA TYR A 46 -10.53 -6.23 6.26
C TYR A 46 -11.99 -6.05 5.86
N VAL A 47 -12.28 -5.29 4.80
CA VAL A 47 -13.64 -5.09 4.27
C VAL A 47 -14.24 -6.39 3.75
N GLN A 48 -13.43 -7.25 3.11
CA GLN A 48 -13.86 -8.56 2.62
C GLN A 48 -14.10 -9.58 3.75
N GLY A 49 -13.74 -9.25 4.99
CA GLY A 49 -13.94 -10.15 6.13
C GLY A 49 -13.09 -11.42 6.04
N VAL A 50 -11.85 -11.32 5.52
CA VAL A 50 -10.94 -12.47 5.43
C VAL A 50 -10.58 -13.01 6.82
N SER A 51 -9.97 -14.20 6.87
CA SER A 51 -9.58 -14.83 8.12
C SER A 51 -8.60 -13.97 8.93
N LYS A 52 -8.64 -14.13 10.27
CA LYS A 52 -7.69 -13.47 11.17
C LYS A 52 -6.23 -13.73 10.78
N GLN A 53 -5.92 -14.96 10.37
CA GLN A 53 -4.58 -15.34 9.93
C GLN A 53 -4.12 -14.55 8.68
N ALA A 54 -5.01 -14.30 7.73
CA ALA A 54 -4.69 -13.48 6.56
C ALA A 54 -4.41 -12.02 6.96
N ILE A 55 -5.19 -11.47 7.91
CA ILE A 55 -4.94 -10.14 8.47
C ILE A 55 -3.60 -10.07 9.22
N GLU A 56 -3.28 -11.08 10.03
CA GLU A 56 -2.00 -11.17 10.75
C GLU A 56 -0.81 -11.24 9.77
N GLN A 57 -0.97 -11.95 8.65
CA GLN A 57 0.06 -12.05 7.62
C GLN A 57 0.34 -10.70 6.94
N ILE A 58 -0.70 -9.95 6.54
CA ILE A 58 -0.50 -8.63 5.91
C ILE A 58 0.03 -7.59 6.91
N LEU A 59 -0.35 -7.67 8.19
CA LEU A 59 0.21 -6.83 9.24
C LEU A 59 1.71 -7.10 9.44
N LYS A 60 2.12 -8.38 9.36
CA LYS A 60 3.53 -8.75 9.39
C LYS A 60 4.27 -8.18 8.18
N GLU A 61 3.73 -8.34 6.97
CA GLU A 61 4.31 -7.76 5.75
C GLU A 61 4.47 -6.25 5.86
N LEU A 62 3.48 -5.54 6.41
CA LEU A 62 3.54 -4.10 6.64
C LEU A 62 4.67 -3.72 7.61
N SER A 63 4.77 -4.43 8.74
CA SER A 63 5.81 -4.19 9.75
C SER A 63 7.21 -4.45 9.19
N ASP A 64 7.43 -5.61 8.55
CA ASP A 64 8.72 -5.97 7.96
C ASP A 64 9.15 -4.93 6.91
N TYR A 65 8.21 -4.44 6.10
CA TYR A 65 8.49 -3.45 5.06
C TYR A 65 8.75 -2.04 5.62
N ALA A 66 8.05 -1.66 6.69
CA ALA A 66 8.32 -0.41 7.41
C ALA A 66 9.73 -0.41 8.00
N ASP A 67 10.17 -1.52 8.62
CA ASP A 67 11.52 -1.66 9.15
C ASP A 67 12.59 -1.51 8.05
N TYR A 68 12.38 -2.16 6.90
CA TYR A 68 13.27 -2.01 5.73
C TYR A 68 13.32 -0.57 5.20
N HIS A 69 12.17 0.11 5.15
CA HIS A 69 12.08 1.50 4.72
C HIS A 69 12.87 2.42 5.66
N PHE A 70 12.68 2.31 6.98
CA PHE A 70 13.43 3.11 7.95
C PHE A 70 14.94 2.85 7.89
N GLN A 71 15.36 1.59 7.74
CA GLN A 71 16.78 1.26 7.52
C GLN A 71 17.36 1.95 6.28
N THR A 72 16.55 2.11 5.23
CA THR A 72 16.97 2.82 4.01
C THR A 72 17.10 4.32 4.27
N GLU A 73 16.15 4.94 4.95
CA GLU A 73 16.21 6.36 5.32
C GLU A 73 17.42 6.67 6.22
N GLU A 74 17.70 5.81 7.20
CA GLU A 74 18.84 5.92 8.11
C GLU A 74 20.18 5.80 7.37
N ALA A 75 20.25 4.98 6.32
CA ALA A 75 21.48 4.80 5.54
C ALA A 75 21.78 5.96 4.56
N ILE A 76 20.77 6.77 4.22
CA ILE A 76 20.87 7.89 3.28
C ILE A 76 21.04 9.24 4.01
N SER A 77 20.61 9.32 5.27
CA SER A 77 20.77 10.50 6.14
C SER A 77 22.22 10.72 6.59
#